data_AF-A0A6A6VKE6-F1
#
_entry.id   AF-A0A6A6VKE6-F1
#
_cell.length_a   1.000
_cell.length_b   1.000
_cell.length_c   1.000
_cell.angle_alpha   90.00
_cell.angle_beta   90.00
_cell.angle_gamma   90.00
#
_symmetry.space_group_name_H-M   'P 1'
#
loop_
_entity.id
_entity.type
_entity.pdbx_description
1 polymer ?
#
loop_
_entity_poly.entity_id
_entity_poly.type
_entity_poly.pdbx_seq_one_letter_code
_entity_poly.pdbx_strand_id
1 'polypeptide(L)'
;MESNSPAPYTHSASQHRHGLRGSPVRILVACHRFRASLDAGQVEDAVHNGIGKAFGDRPLELRSLLLPDEGIVPTEEAMKGYIPDLNQILGVPWDAVVTVEECLDLQCIEKKMTTHIARRAWQLGREAVALVGAIEEGVEAILVNYGAEVWSFNLNDDATVSDTQLTLEVVAERVMRSIFPELKGDEASGGARTRPKSV
;
A
#
# COMPACT_ATOMS: atom_id res chain seq x y z
N MET A 1 -16.04 32.19 21.19
CA MET A 1 -16.05 31.10 20.20
C MET A 1 -14.60 30.70 20.02
N GLU A 2 -14.15 29.74 20.83
CA GLU A 2 -12.76 29.27 20.82
C GLU A 2 -12.59 28.32 19.64
N SER A 3 -11.65 28.65 18.76
CA SER A 3 -11.23 27.82 17.64
C SER A 3 -10.41 26.65 18.16
N ASN A 4 -11.00 25.46 18.20
CA ASN A 4 -10.27 24.21 18.38
C ASN A 4 -9.51 23.89 17.08
N SER A 5 -8.30 24.43 16.93
CA SER A 5 -7.33 23.90 15.98
C SER A 5 -6.73 22.63 16.57
N PRO A 6 -6.88 21.45 15.93
CA PRO A 6 -6.20 20.25 16.39
C PRO A 6 -4.68 20.45 16.23
N ALA A 7 -3.95 20.10 17.29
CA ALA A 7 -2.49 20.17 17.33
C ALA A 7 -1.86 19.29 16.22
N PRO A 8 -0.64 19.62 15.73
CA PRO A 8 0.07 18.77 14.79
C PRO A 8 0.47 17.45 15.49
N TYR A 9 -0.20 16.35 15.14
CA TYR A 9 0.12 15.04 15.67
C TYR A 9 1.34 14.45 14.94
N THR A 10 2.49 14.50 15.59
CA THR A 10 3.65 13.68 15.26
C THR A 10 3.41 12.25 15.73
N HIS A 11 2.81 11.40 14.89
CA HIS A 11 2.87 9.96 15.09
C HIS A 11 4.11 9.40 14.39
N SER A 12 5.07 8.95 15.20
CA SER A 12 6.18 8.10 14.76
C SER A 12 5.59 6.81 14.17
N ALA A 13 5.72 6.62 12.85
CA ALA A 13 5.20 5.51 12.05
C ALA A 13 5.85 4.14 12.36
N SER A 14 6.08 3.83 13.64
CA SER A 14 6.90 2.69 14.06
C SER A 14 6.42 1.99 15.34
N GLN A 15 5.32 2.42 15.97
CA GLN A 15 4.98 1.97 17.32
C GLN A 15 4.02 0.75 17.39
N HIS A 16 3.42 0.31 16.27
CA HIS A 16 2.39 -0.76 16.30
C HIS A 16 2.64 -1.94 15.36
N ARG A 17 3.88 -2.19 14.91
CA ARG A 17 4.18 -3.35 14.06
C ARG A 17 4.34 -4.60 14.92
N HIS A 18 3.25 -5.35 15.09
CA HIS A 18 3.23 -6.64 15.79
C HIS A 18 3.64 -7.78 14.85
N GLY A 19 4.81 -7.67 14.24
CA GLY A 19 5.60 -8.82 13.78
C GLY A 19 6.24 -9.55 14.96
N LEU A 20 5.44 -9.95 15.95
CA LEU A 20 5.92 -10.73 17.09
C LEU A 20 6.32 -12.12 16.59
N ARG A 21 7.64 -12.39 16.65
CA ARG A 21 8.31 -13.68 16.45
C ARG A 21 7.37 -14.89 16.52
N GLY A 22 6.77 -15.28 15.38
CA GLY A 22 6.03 -16.53 15.22
C GLY A 22 4.57 -16.44 14.74
N SER A 23 3.93 -15.26 14.74
CA SER A 23 2.59 -15.10 14.14
C SER A 23 2.67 -14.61 12.68
N PRO A 24 1.72 -15.01 11.80
CA PRO A 24 1.68 -14.51 10.44
C PRO A 24 1.40 -13.01 10.42
N VAL A 25 2.16 -12.29 9.60
CA VAL A 25 1.86 -10.89 9.29
C VAL A 25 0.61 -10.85 8.42
N ARG A 26 -0.34 -9.99 8.77
CA ARG A 26 -1.64 -9.87 8.10
C ARG A 26 -1.68 -8.60 7.27
N ILE A 27 -1.85 -8.74 5.96
CA ILE A 27 -1.91 -7.61 5.03
C ILE A 27 -3.22 -7.67 4.25
N LEU A 28 -3.96 -6.56 4.29
CA LEU A 28 -5.10 -6.33 3.40
C LEU A 28 -4.62 -5.58 2.16
N VAL A 29 -4.95 -6.07 0.98
CA VAL A 29 -4.65 -5.41 -0.29
C VAL A 29 -5.95 -4.96 -0.94
N ALA A 30 -6.15 -3.66 -1.06
CA ALA A 30 -7.32 -3.07 -1.68
C ALA A 30 -6.97 -2.56 -3.09
N CYS A 31 -7.38 -3.34 -4.10
CA CYS A 31 -7.06 -3.09 -5.50
C CYS A 31 -8.30 -2.63 -6.24
N HIS A 32 -8.16 -1.60 -7.06
CA HIS A 32 -9.07 -1.32 -8.17
C HIS A 32 -8.31 -1.44 -9.48
N ARG A 33 -9.01 -1.26 -10.59
CA ARG A 33 -8.41 -1.17 -11.92
C ARG A 33 -7.29 -0.15 -11.97
N PHE A 34 -6.19 -0.50 -12.61
CA PHE A 34 -5.03 0.37 -12.81
C PHE A 34 -4.81 0.58 -14.30
N ARG A 35 -4.88 1.83 -14.80
CA ARG A 35 -4.96 2.13 -16.24
C ARG A 35 -6.17 1.47 -16.90
N ALA A 36 -6.34 1.70 -18.20
CA ALA A 36 -7.22 0.87 -19.02
C ALA A 36 -6.68 -0.56 -19.24
N SER A 37 -5.46 -0.85 -18.76
CA SER A 37 -4.68 -2.02 -19.14
C SER A 37 -4.65 -3.13 -18.09
N LEU A 38 -4.90 -2.85 -16.81
CA LEU A 38 -4.96 -3.87 -15.75
C LEU A 38 -6.28 -3.82 -15.02
N ASP A 39 -7.02 -4.93 -15.03
CA ASP A 39 -8.15 -5.10 -14.14
C ASP A 39 -7.70 -5.29 -12.68
N ALA A 40 -8.65 -5.19 -11.74
CA ALA A 40 -8.36 -5.27 -10.31
C ALA A 40 -7.70 -6.60 -9.90
N GLY A 41 -7.98 -7.71 -10.59
CA GLY A 41 -7.38 -9.02 -10.32
C GLY A 41 -5.92 -9.07 -10.78
N GLN A 42 -5.61 -8.48 -11.94
CA GLN A 42 -4.22 -8.38 -12.41
C GLN A 42 -3.36 -7.47 -11.52
N VAL A 43 -3.97 -6.42 -10.93
CA VAL A 43 -3.31 -5.58 -9.92
C VAL A 43 -3.08 -6.36 -8.63
N GLU A 44 -4.10 -7.08 -8.15
CA GLU A 44 -3.98 -8.01 -7.01
C GLU A 44 -2.82 -8.99 -7.19
N ASP A 45 -2.78 -9.70 -8.31
CA ASP A 45 -1.74 -10.70 -8.60
C ASP A 45 -0.33 -10.08 -8.53
N ALA A 46 -0.14 -8.93 -9.18
CA ALA A 46 1.14 -8.23 -9.20
C ALA A 46 1.59 -7.81 -7.78
N VAL A 47 0.68 -7.23 -7.01
CA VAL A 47 0.96 -6.77 -5.64
C VAL A 47 1.21 -7.96 -4.71
N HIS A 48 0.39 -9.01 -4.80
CA HIS A 48 0.56 -10.25 -4.04
C HIS A 48 1.92 -10.91 -4.31
N ASN A 49 2.34 -10.98 -5.57
CA ASN A 49 3.65 -11.52 -5.93
C ASN A 49 4.78 -10.70 -5.31
N GLY A 50 4.68 -9.36 -5.35
CA GLY A 50 5.68 -8.48 -4.78
C GLY A 50 5.78 -8.61 -3.26
N ILE A 51 4.64 -8.64 -2.58
CA ILE A 51 4.58 -8.88 -1.14
C ILE A 51 5.15 -10.27 -0.82
N GLY A 52 4.73 -11.32 -1.54
CA GLY A 52 5.23 -12.68 -1.36
C GLY A 52 6.75 -12.77 -1.49
N LYS A 53 7.34 -12.10 -2.49
CA LYS A 53 8.82 -12.00 -2.66
C LYS A 53 9.50 -11.32 -1.47
N ALA A 54 8.89 -10.29 -0.90
CA ALA A 54 9.45 -9.61 0.26
C ALA A 54 9.50 -10.52 1.50
N PHE A 55 8.43 -11.30 1.71
CA PHE A 55 8.29 -12.18 2.87
C PHE A 55 9.03 -13.52 2.70
N GLY A 56 9.16 -14.04 1.47
CA GLY A 56 9.75 -15.37 1.22
C GLY A 56 8.95 -16.46 1.93
N ASP A 57 9.63 -17.31 2.69
CA ASP A 57 9.00 -18.41 3.44
C ASP A 57 8.39 -17.98 4.78
N ARG A 58 8.38 -16.67 5.10
CA ARG A 58 7.85 -16.18 6.37
C ARG A 58 6.32 -16.31 6.40
N PRO A 59 5.73 -16.62 7.57
CA PRO A 59 4.28 -16.67 7.72
C PRO A 59 3.62 -15.34 7.31
N LEU A 60 2.73 -15.40 6.33
CA LEU A 60 2.04 -14.27 5.74
C LEU A 60 0.58 -14.66 5.46
N GLU A 61 -0.35 -13.81 5.87
CA GLU A 61 -1.76 -13.89 5.51
C GLU A 61 -2.11 -12.68 4.65
N LEU A 62 -2.36 -12.93 3.36
CA LEU A 62 -2.82 -11.92 2.41
C LEU A 62 -4.31 -12.07 2.19
N ARG A 63 -5.01 -10.93 2.19
CA ARG A 63 -6.40 -10.86 1.77
C ARG A 63 -6.60 -9.68 0.84
N SER A 64 -7.43 -9.88 -0.16
CA SER A 64 -7.78 -8.82 -1.10
C SER A 64 -9.17 -8.27 -0.88
N LEU A 65 -9.31 -6.99 -1.20
CA LEU A 65 -10.55 -6.29 -1.41
C LEU A 65 -10.53 -5.75 -2.83
N LEU A 66 -11.22 -6.45 -3.73
CA LEU A 66 -11.37 -6.02 -5.12
C LEU A 66 -12.47 -4.96 -5.20
N LEU A 67 -12.07 -3.80 -5.67
CA LEU A 67 -12.88 -2.59 -5.72
C LEU A 67 -13.45 -2.42 -7.13
N PRO A 68 -14.58 -1.70 -7.28
CA PRO A 68 -15.17 -1.43 -8.58
C PRO A 68 -14.22 -0.62 -9.47
N ASP A 69 -14.35 -0.83 -10.78
CA ASP A 69 -13.50 -0.21 -11.79
C ASP A 69 -13.60 1.32 -11.87
N GLU A 70 -14.66 1.92 -11.34
CA GLU A 70 -14.90 3.35 -11.52
C GLU A 70 -13.91 4.24 -10.76
N GLY A 71 -13.17 3.71 -9.78
CA GLY A 71 -12.05 4.38 -9.05
C GLY A 71 -12.43 5.64 -8.25
N ILE A 72 -13.53 6.28 -8.63
CA ILE A 72 -14.15 7.46 -8.06
C ILE A 72 -15.43 7.00 -7.39
N VAL A 73 -15.53 7.25 -6.10
CA VAL A 73 -16.76 7.08 -5.36
C VAL A 73 -17.22 8.46 -4.89
N PRO A 74 -18.36 8.95 -5.39
CA PRO A 74 -18.75 10.34 -5.17
C PRO A 74 -19.11 10.64 -3.71
N THR A 75 -19.46 9.62 -2.92
CA THR A 75 -19.86 9.75 -1.50
C THR A 75 -19.51 8.51 -0.67
N GLU A 76 -19.45 8.67 0.66
CA GLU A 76 -19.29 7.54 1.59
C GLU A 76 -20.48 6.56 1.53
N GLU A 77 -21.68 7.05 1.27
CA GLU A 77 -22.87 6.22 1.04
C GLU A 77 -22.72 5.34 -0.21
N ALA A 78 -22.18 5.89 -1.31
CA ALA A 78 -21.90 5.10 -2.50
C ALA A 78 -20.86 4.01 -2.20
N MET A 79 -19.84 4.30 -1.39
CA MET A 79 -18.88 3.28 -0.95
C MET A 79 -19.53 2.15 -0.16
N LYS A 80 -20.49 2.44 0.73
CA LYS A 80 -21.23 1.39 1.45
C LYS A 80 -22.01 0.49 0.48
N GLY A 81 -22.45 1.02 -0.66
CA GLY A 81 -23.07 0.21 -1.72
C GLY A 81 -22.08 -0.73 -2.40
N TYR A 82 -20.85 -0.28 -2.62
CA TYR A 82 -19.79 -1.09 -3.25
C TYR A 82 -19.11 -2.06 -2.27
N ILE A 83 -18.97 -1.67 -1.01
CA ILE A 83 -18.24 -2.39 0.04
C ILE A 83 -19.02 -2.26 1.36
N PRO A 84 -20.15 -2.96 1.50
CA PRO A 84 -21.01 -2.83 2.68
C PRO A 84 -20.28 -3.13 4.00
N ASP A 85 -19.29 -4.01 3.96
CA ASP A 85 -18.58 -4.50 5.14
C ASP A 85 -17.18 -3.87 5.33
N LEU A 86 -16.89 -2.72 4.70
CA LEU A 86 -15.55 -2.11 4.76
C LEU A 86 -15.03 -1.94 6.20
N ASN A 87 -15.90 -1.55 7.14
CA ASN A 87 -15.54 -1.43 8.56
C ASN A 87 -15.23 -2.77 9.21
N GLN A 88 -15.98 -3.81 8.87
CA GLN A 88 -15.77 -5.15 9.39
C GLN A 88 -14.47 -5.72 8.84
N ILE A 89 -14.20 -5.52 7.55
CA ILE A 89 -12.97 -5.93 6.88
C ILE A 89 -11.78 -5.23 7.53
N LEU A 90 -11.80 -3.89 7.66
CA LEU A 90 -10.72 -3.13 8.30
C LEU A 90 -10.66 -3.28 9.83
N GLY A 91 -11.72 -3.79 10.45
CA GLY A 91 -11.80 -4.08 11.88
C GLY A 91 -10.91 -5.25 12.31
N VAL A 92 -10.55 -6.13 11.37
CA VAL A 92 -9.51 -7.15 11.58
C VAL A 92 -8.18 -6.46 11.95
N PRO A 93 -7.37 -7.04 12.85
CA PRO A 93 -6.05 -6.50 13.20
C PRO A 93 -5.03 -6.73 12.09
N TRP A 94 -5.17 -5.98 10.99
CA TRP A 94 -4.17 -5.90 9.92
C TRP A 94 -2.91 -5.20 10.43
N ASP A 95 -1.76 -5.75 10.07
CA ASP A 95 -0.46 -5.13 10.31
C ASP A 95 -0.18 -4.02 9.28
N ALA A 96 -0.73 -4.15 8.06
CA ALA A 96 -0.74 -3.12 7.03
C ALA A 96 -1.97 -3.23 6.13
N VAL A 97 -2.43 -2.08 5.61
CA VAL A 97 -3.44 -1.99 4.55
C VAL A 97 -2.80 -1.36 3.32
N VAL A 98 -2.66 -2.11 2.25
CA VAL A 98 -2.12 -1.63 0.97
C VAL A 98 -3.27 -1.21 0.08
N THR A 99 -3.16 -0.06 -0.57
CA THR A 99 -4.05 0.37 -1.64
C THR A 99 -3.23 0.82 -2.84
N VAL A 100 -3.75 0.58 -4.03
CA VAL A 100 -3.06 0.88 -5.29
C VAL A 100 -3.96 1.75 -6.15
N GLU A 101 -3.40 2.82 -6.69
CA GLU A 101 -4.11 3.76 -7.55
C GLU A 101 -3.22 4.25 -8.69
N GLU A 102 -3.80 4.43 -9.86
CA GLU A 102 -3.04 4.85 -11.04
C GLU A 102 -2.61 6.30 -10.91
N CYS A 103 -3.55 7.17 -10.59
CA CYS A 103 -3.32 8.60 -10.57
C CYS A 103 -4.11 9.25 -9.44
N LEU A 104 -3.42 10.12 -8.71
CA LEU A 104 -3.99 10.98 -7.68
C LEU A 104 -3.80 12.44 -8.07
N ASP A 105 -4.91 13.11 -8.34
CA ASP A 105 -4.99 14.53 -8.66
C ASP A 105 -5.88 15.29 -7.66
N LEU A 106 -5.72 16.60 -7.58
CA LEU A 106 -6.50 17.45 -6.67
C LEU A 106 -7.99 17.51 -7.02
N GLN A 107 -8.38 17.19 -8.26
CA GLN A 107 -9.77 17.30 -8.71
C GLN A 107 -10.66 16.19 -8.12
N CYS A 108 -10.07 15.03 -7.83
CA CYS A 108 -10.84 13.87 -7.39
C CYS A 108 -10.26 13.10 -6.20
N ILE A 109 -9.12 13.49 -5.62
CA ILE A 109 -8.49 12.81 -4.48
C ILE A 109 -9.46 12.43 -3.36
N GLU A 110 -10.36 13.33 -2.94
CA GLU A 110 -11.29 13.07 -1.85
C GLU A 110 -12.35 11.99 -2.17
N LYS A 111 -12.54 11.72 -3.46
CA LYS A 111 -13.46 10.72 -4.00
C LYS A 111 -12.74 9.45 -4.41
N LYS A 112 -11.41 9.40 -4.37
CA LYS A 112 -10.64 8.21 -4.72
C LYS A 112 -10.77 7.16 -3.63
N MET A 113 -10.89 5.91 -4.05
CA MET A 113 -11.02 4.79 -3.13
C MET A 113 -9.80 4.67 -2.20
N THR A 114 -8.60 4.93 -2.71
CA THR A 114 -7.35 5.00 -1.93
C THR A 114 -7.46 5.96 -0.75
N THR A 115 -7.99 7.17 -0.96
CA THR A 115 -8.16 8.17 0.11
C THR A 115 -9.13 7.70 1.16
N HIS A 116 -10.24 7.11 0.73
CA HIS A 116 -11.24 6.58 1.66
C HIS A 116 -10.72 5.42 2.49
N ILE A 117 -9.98 4.49 1.88
CA ILE A 117 -9.34 3.36 2.57
C ILE A 117 -8.31 3.88 3.58
N ALA A 118 -7.42 4.78 3.15
CA ALA A 118 -6.40 5.36 4.04
C ALA A 118 -7.04 6.06 5.24
N ARG A 119 -8.03 6.91 5.00
CA ARG A 119 -8.79 7.61 6.06
C ARG A 119 -9.44 6.63 7.03
N ARG A 120 -10.01 5.53 6.52
CA ARG A 120 -10.72 4.56 7.37
C ARG A 120 -9.77 3.66 8.14
N ALA A 121 -8.69 3.22 7.52
CA ALA A 121 -7.59 2.50 8.16
C ALA A 121 -7.05 3.33 9.34
N TRP A 122 -6.79 4.62 9.11
CA TRP A 122 -6.35 5.56 10.14
C TRP A 122 -7.32 5.69 11.33
N GLN A 123 -8.62 5.87 11.04
CA GLN A 123 -9.66 5.94 12.08
C GLN A 123 -9.73 4.67 12.94
N LEU A 124 -9.29 3.53 12.41
CA LEU A 124 -9.26 2.24 13.10
C LEU A 124 -7.86 1.90 13.67
N GLY A 125 -6.91 2.83 13.60
CA GLY A 125 -5.53 2.65 14.08
C GLY A 125 -4.73 1.65 13.25
N ARG A 126 -4.98 1.56 11.95
CA ARG A 126 -4.25 0.71 10.99
C ARG A 126 -3.30 1.57 10.16
N GLU A 127 -2.10 1.05 9.91
CA GLU A 127 -1.16 1.67 8.98
C GLU A 127 -1.62 1.40 7.54
N ALA A 128 -1.73 2.47 6.75
CA ALA A 128 -2.06 2.39 5.33
C ALA A 128 -0.82 2.66 4.48
N VAL A 129 -0.71 1.98 3.35
CA VAL A 129 0.30 2.24 2.34
C VAL A 129 -0.37 2.43 0.99
N ALA A 130 -0.11 3.57 0.36
CA ALA A 130 -0.64 3.90 -0.96
C ALA A 130 0.46 3.75 -2.02
N LEU A 131 0.26 2.83 -2.95
CA LEU A 131 1.10 2.69 -4.15
C LEU A 131 0.43 3.48 -5.27
N VAL A 132 1.09 4.54 -5.75
CA VAL A 132 0.48 5.49 -6.67
C VAL A 132 1.32 5.60 -7.94
N GLY A 133 0.72 5.44 -9.12
CA GLY A 133 1.46 5.61 -10.38
C GLY A 133 1.93 7.06 -10.57
N ALA A 134 0.97 7.97 -10.69
CA ALA A 134 1.22 9.40 -10.82
C ALA A 134 0.54 10.16 -9.67
N ILE A 135 1.25 11.13 -9.09
CA ILE A 135 0.71 11.97 -8.04
C ILE A 135 0.97 13.44 -8.38
N GLU A 136 -0.10 14.24 -8.39
CA GLU A 136 0.00 15.68 -8.55
C GLU A 136 0.63 16.31 -7.29
N GLU A 137 1.39 17.38 -7.48
CA GLU A 137 2.06 18.08 -6.39
C GLU A 137 1.06 18.50 -5.30
N GLY A 138 1.40 18.23 -4.04
CA GLY A 138 0.57 18.56 -2.88
C GLY A 138 -0.56 17.56 -2.56
N VAL A 139 -0.88 16.62 -3.46
CA VAL A 139 -1.90 15.59 -3.20
C VAL A 139 -1.44 14.59 -2.15
N GLU A 140 -0.14 14.26 -2.12
CA GLU A 140 0.44 13.34 -1.13
C GLU A 140 0.17 13.75 0.31
N ALA A 141 0.13 15.07 0.58
CA ALA A 141 -0.08 15.61 1.92
C ALA A 141 -1.46 15.22 2.49
N ILE A 142 -2.45 14.99 1.62
CA ILE A 142 -3.80 14.56 2.04
C ILE A 142 -3.74 13.14 2.60
N LEU A 143 -3.04 12.22 1.93
CA LEU A 143 -2.88 10.84 2.40
C LEU A 143 -1.97 10.76 3.63
N VAL A 144 -0.90 11.57 3.67
CA VAL A 144 -0.02 11.66 4.83
C VAL A 144 -0.76 12.20 6.06
N ASN A 145 -1.73 13.09 5.91
CA ASN A 145 -2.60 13.53 7.00
C ASN A 145 -3.47 12.40 7.58
N TYR A 146 -3.71 11.33 6.81
CA TYR A 146 -4.31 10.08 7.28
C TYR A 146 -3.27 9.05 7.72
N GLY A 147 -2.02 9.46 7.98
CA GLY A 147 -0.96 8.57 8.43
C GLY A 147 -0.56 7.49 7.41
N ALA A 148 -0.90 7.67 6.13
CA ALA A 148 -0.52 6.72 5.10
C ALA A 148 0.93 6.96 4.65
N GLU A 149 1.66 5.87 4.39
CA GLU A 149 2.93 5.91 3.68
C GLU A 149 2.65 5.91 2.17
N VAL A 150 3.14 6.91 1.45
CA VAL A 150 2.85 7.08 0.01
C VAL A 150 4.10 6.73 -0.80
N TRP A 151 3.94 5.84 -1.78
CA TRP A 151 4.99 5.43 -2.71
C TRP A 151 4.54 5.68 -4.14
N SER A 152 5.08 6.73 -4.74
CA SER A 152 4.83 7.06 -6.15
C SER A 152 5.80 6.34 -7.09
N PHE A 153 5.33 5.87 -8.24
CA PHE A 153 6.17 5.24 -9.27
C PHE A 153 5.70 5.57 -10.69
N ASN A 154 6.59 6.14 -11.49
CA ASN A 154 6.23 6.49 -12.87
C ASN A 154 6.22 5.25 -13.76
N LEU A 155 5.18 5.13 -14.57
CA LEU A 155 5.10 4.18 -15.67
C LEU A 155 5.22 4.95 -16.98
N ASN A 156 6.01 4.44 -17.92
CA ASN A 156 6.06 5.01 -19.25
C ASN A 156 4.68 4.93 -19.92
N ASP A 157 4.38 5.89 -20.79
CA ASP A 157 3.10 5.94 -21.51
C ASP A 157 2.93 4.76 -22.49
N ASP A 158 4.05 4.17 -22.94
CA ASP A 158 4.11 3.00 -23.81
C ASP A 158 4.31 1.67 -23.05
N ALA A 159 4.24 1.70 -21.70
CA ALA A 159 4.40 0.51 -20.88
C ALA A 159 3.36 -0.55 -21.23
N THR A 160 3.81 -1.78 -21.47
CA THR A 160 2.90 -2.90 -21.70
C THR A 160 2.17 -3.30 -20.41
N VAL A 161 1.14 -4.14 -20.54
CA VAL A 161 0.47 -4.78 -19.40
C VAL A 161 1.50 -5.49 -18.51
N SER A 162 2.41 -6.25 -19.12
CA SER A 162 3.45 -6.99 -18.39
C SER A 162 4.47 -6.07 -17.71
N ASP A 163 4.88 -4.97 -18.35
CA ASP A 163 5.78 -3.99 -17.72
C ASP A 163 5.12 -3.33 -16.50
N THR A 164 3.82 -3.06 -16.61
CA THR A 164 3.04 -2.47 -15.51
C THR A 164 2.90 -3.44 -14.35
N GLN A 165 2.62 -4.72 -14.61
CA GLN A 165 2.58 -5.77 -13.57
C GLN A 165 3.93 -5.93 -12.87
N LEU A 166 5.02 -6.00 -13.64
CA LEU A 166 6.36 -6.13 -13.07
C LEU A 166 6.74 -4.92 -12.21
N THR A 167 6.34 -3.72 -12.64
CA THR A 167 6.59 -2.50 -11.86
C THR A 167 5.83 -2.53 -10.54
N LEU A 168 4.53 -2.86 -10.55
CA LEU A 168 3.72 -3.03 -9.35
C LEU A 168 4.31 -4.06 -8.39
N GLU A 169 4.77 -5.19 -8.94
CA GLU A 169 5.41 -6.26 -8.18
C GLU A 169 6.69 -5.76 -7.48
N VAL A 170 7.59 -5.09 -8.21
CA VAL A 170 8.85 -4.56 -7.66
C VAL A 170 8.60 -3.47 -6.62
N VAL A 171 7.62 -2.60 -6.84
CA VAL A 171 7.27 -1.53 -5.90
C VAL A 171 6.69 -2.14 -4.63
N ALA A 172 5.74 -3.07 -4.74
CA ALA A 172 5.16 -3.76 -3.58
C ALA A 172 6.24 -4.49 -2.77
N GLU A 173 7.17 -5.19 -3.43
CA GLU A 173 8.29 -5.85 -2.74
C GLU A 173 9.14 -4.85 -1.94
N ARG A 174 9.58 -3.76 -2.59
CA ARG A 174 10.44 -2.75 -1.96
C ARG A 174 9.78 -2.07 -0.77
N VAL A 175 8.50 -1.74 -0.92
CA VAL A 175 7.68 -1.15 0.13
C VAL A 175 7.60 -2.07 1.33
N MET A 176 7.26 -3.34 1.12
CA MET A 176 7.18 -4.31 2.22
C MET A 176 8.51 -4.43 2.96
N ARG A 177 9.64 -4.50 2.24
CA ARG A 177 10.97 -4.49 2.86
C ARG A 177 11.26 -3.20 3.61
N SER A 178 10.70 -2.06 3.20
CA SER A 178 10.84 -0.79 3.90
C SER A 178 10.07 -0.77 5.21
N ILE A 179 8.80 -1.16 5.16
CA ILE A 179 7.87 -1.08 6.31
C ILE A 179 7.99 -2.26 7.27
N PHE A 180 8.62 -3.36 6.87
CA PHE A 180 8.97 -4.44 7.77
C PHE A 180 10.50 -4.59 7.77
N PRO A 181 11.24 -3.80 8.57
CA PRO A 181 12.71 -3.82 8.60
C PRO A 181 13.29 -5.20 8.90
N GLU A 182 12.58 -6.06 9.61
CA GLU A 182 12.92 -7.46 9.84
C GLU A 182 13.03 -8.29 8.55
N LEU A 183 12.40 -7.84 7.46
CA LEU A 183 12.56 -8.43 6.12
C LEU A 183 13.92 -8.10 5.49
N LYS A 184 14.68 -7.16 6.05
CA LYS A 184 16.05 -6.81 5.63
C LYS A 184 17.06 -7.77 6.29
N GLY A 185 17.24 -8.96 5.69
CA GLY A 185 18.31 -9.93 6.00
C GLY A 185 18.03 -11.30 5.35
N ASP A 186 18.93 -12.00 4.65
CA ASP A 186 20.39 -11.92 4.51
C ASP A 186 20.87 -11.82 3.04
N GLU A 187 21.52 -10.73 2.62
CA GLU A 187 22.42 -10.77 1.44
C GLU A 187 23.83 -11.30 1.80
N ALA A 188 24.00 -11.91 2.98
CA ALA A 188 25.31 -12.26 3.55
C ALA A 188 25.57 -13.77 3.73
N SER A 189 24.85 -14.66 3.03
CA SER A 189 25.08 -16.12 3.11
C SER A 189 25.42 -16.80 1.77
N GLY A 190 25.55 -16.07 0.67
CA GLY A 190 25.85 -16.63 -0.65
C GLY A 190 27.10 -16.03 -1.32
N GLY A 191 28.29 -16.51 -0.97
CA GLY A 191 29.49 -16.31 -1.79
C GLY A 191 30.73 -15.90 -1.00
N ALA A 192 31.62 -16.86 -0.79
CA ALA A 192 32.98 -16.61 -0.36
C ALA A 192 33.67 -15.61 -1.31
N ARG A 193 33.76 -14.33 -0.90
CA ARG A 193 34.69 -13.38 -1.49
C ARG A 193 36.07 -13.66 -0.91
N THR A 194 36.85 -14.49 -1.60
CA THR A 194 38.29 -14.50 -1.42
C THR A 194 38.83 -13.13 -1.84
N ARG A 195 39.44 -12.41 -0.89
CA ARG A 195 40.23 -11.21 -1.19
C ARG A 195 41.39 -11.60 -2.12
N PRO A 196 41.61 -10.94 -3.26
CA PRO A 196 42.89 -11.06 -3.93
C PRO A 196 43.96 -10.44 -3.02
N LYS A 197 44.99 -11.23 -2.72
CA LYS A 197 46.22 -10.73 -2.08
C LYS A 197 46.94 -9.87 -3.12
N SER A 198 47.17 -8.61 -2.78
CA SER A 198 48.10 -7.76 -3.49
C SER A 198 49.51 -8.37 -3.40
N VAL A 199 50.13 -8.64 -4.55
CA VAL A 199 51.59 -8.77 -4.72
C VAL A 199 51.98 -7.77 -5.79
#